data_AF-A0AAN4W1H3-F1
#
_entry.id   AF-A0AAN4W1H3-F1
#
_cell.length_a   1.000
_cell.length_b   1.000
_cell.length_c   1.000
_cell.angle_alpha   90.00
_cell.angle_beta   90.00
_cell.angle_gamma   90.00
#
_symmetry.space_group_name_H-M   'P 1'
#
loop_
_entity.id
_entity.type
_entity.pdbx_description
1 polymer ?
#
loop_
_entity_poly.entity_id
_entity_poly.type
_entity_poly.pdbx_seq_one_letter_code
_entity_poly.pdbx_strand_id
1 'polypeptide(L)'
;MKRKKNSKNKKSTQLRDSLLVVFIGSTIFTLWFIFISGPVEIEEQNAVKTIGTIKKTNWHSGRYHYFIYYKANDKGTRLVKSSQIGDLQVGEHFIVVYDKTNPEKHICGLNFPVILKKEKYQIGTGRISWIGRKFGERSTSNIKFVYSIAGKEYEREQSSNILRFEKTDKVEIIYNSENPSIAYIIKNVSTGIEDPHFEYYVNRITKE
;
A
#
# COMPACT_ATOMS: atom_id res chain seq x y z
N MET A 1 -41.92 -62.74 -2.78
CA MET A 1 -41.37 -62.04 -3.96
C MET A 1 -41.12 -60.57 -3.61
N LYS A 2 -39.84 -60.13 -3.76
CA LYS A 2 -39.33 -58.76 -4.00
C LYS A 2 -39.72 -57.56 -3.10
N ARG A 3 -38.67 -56.73 -2.84
CA ARG A 3 -38.63 -55.29 -2.47
C ARG A 3 -38.64 -54.92 -0.97
N LYS A 4 -37.48 -55.04 -0.31
CA LYS A 4 -37.17 -54.22 0.90
C LYS A 4 -35.70 -53.80 1.07
N LYS A 5 -34.87 -53.82 0.01
CA LYS A 5 -33.44 -53.43 0.10
C LYS A 5 -33.06 -52.06 -0.51
N ASN A 6 -33.98 -51.29 -1.12
CA ASN A 6 -33.62 -50.05 -1.83
C ASN A 6 -33.87 -48.72 -1.09
N SER A 7 -34.48 -48.68 0.11
CA SER A 7 -34.80 -47.39 0.76
C SER A 7 -33.68 -46.80 1.63
N LYS A 8 -32.80 -47.63 2.21
CA LYS A 8 -31.68 -47.17 3.06
C LYS A 8 -30.57 -46.50 2.25
N ASN A 9 -30.23 -47.05 1.08
CA ASN A 9 -29.25 -46.42 0.19
C ASN A 9 -29.76 -45.07 -0.36
N LYS A 10 -31.03 -44.97 -0.70
CA LYS A 10 -31.61 -43.73 -1.27
C LYS A 10 -31.57 -42.55 -0.30
N LYS A 11 -31.78 -42.79 1.01
CA LYS A 11 -31.68 -41.76 2.05
C LYS A 11 -30.26 -41.28 2.30
N SER A 12 -29.25 -42.16 2.24
CA SER A 12 -27.84 -41.75 2.41
C SER A 12 -27.31 -40.98 1.19
N THR A 13 -27.78 -41.29 -0.01
CA THR A 13 -27.48 -40.50 -1.23
C THR A 13 -28.15 -39.13 -1.15
N GLN A 14 -29.45 -39.05 -0.80
CA GLN A 14 -30.14 -37.77 -0.62
C GLN A 14 -29.50 -36.86 0.43
N LEU A 15 -29.03 -37.41 1.55
CA LEU A 15 -28.31 -36.64 2.58
C LEU A 15 -26.97 -36.11 2.06
N ARG A 16 -26.21 -36.93 1.32
CA ARG A 16 -24.95 -36.51 0.68
C ARG A 16 -25.17 -35.43 -0.36
N ASP A 17 -26.17 -35.59 -1.21
CA ASP A 17 -26.49 -34.63 -2.27
C ASP A 17 -26.95 -33.29 -1.68
N SER A 18 -27.75 -33.33 -0.60
CA SER A 18 -28.19 -32.13 0.12
C SER A 18 -27.02 -31.40 0.80
N LEU A 19 -26.08 -32.13 1.41
CA LEU A 19 -24.87 -31.56 2.01
C LEU A 19 -23.97 -30.91 0.95
N LEU A 20 -23.87 -31.54 -0.22
CA LEU A 20 -23.07 -31.02 -1.34
C LEU A 20 -23.68 -29.72 -1.90
N VAL A 21 -25.01 -29.64 -2.02
CA VAL A 21 -25.71 -28.41 -2.43
C VAL A 21 -25.53 -27.28 -1.41
N VAL A 22 -25.61 -27.57 -0.11
CA VAL A 22 -25.37 -26.58 0.95
C VAL A 22 -23.91 -26.10 0.92
N PHE A 23 -22.96 -27.00 0.70
CA PHE A 23 -21.54 -26.67 0.65
C PHE A 23 -21.23 -25.77 -0.55
N ILE A 24 -21.71 -26.14 -1.75
CA ILE A 24 -21.57 -25.34 -2.98
C ILE A 24 -22.26 -23.99 -2.81
N GLY A 25 -23.49 -23.95 -2.27
CA GLY A 25 -24.23 -22.72 -2.02
C GLY A 25 -23.48 -21.76 -1.09
N SER A 26 -22.92 -22.27 0.01
CA SER A 26 -22.14 -21.44 0.93
C SER A 26 -20.84 -20.92 0.30
N THR A 27 -20.20 -21.73 -0.55
CA THR A 27 -18.96 -21.36 -1.26
C THR A 27 -19.23 -20.27 -2.29
N ILE A 28 -20.33 -20.39 -3.04
CA ILE A 28 -20.77 -19.36 -3.98
C ILE A 28 -21.09 -18.07 -3.24
N PHE A 29 -21.82 -18.14 -2.11
CA PHE A 29 -22.17 -16.95 -1.33
C PHE A 29 -20.94 -16.24 -0.72
N THR A 30 -19.97 -17.00 -0.19
CA THR A 30 -18.71 -16.43 0.31
C THR A 30 -17.88 -15.82 -0.80
N LEU A 31 -17.76 -16.47 -1.95
CA LEU A 31 -17.10 -15.90 -3.12
C LEU A 31 -17.81 -14.62 -3.57
N TRP A 32 -19.15 -14.61 -3.66
CA TRP A 32 -19.93 -13.44 -4.04
C TRP A 32 -19.76 -12.28 -3.06
N PHE A 33 -19.73 -12.55 -1.75
CA PHE A 33 -19.47 -11.54 -0.71
C PHE A 33 -18.06 -10.94 -0.80
N ILE A 34 -17.07 -11.77 -1.15
CA ILE A 34 -15.69 -11.31 -1.40
C ILE A 34 -15.64 -10.41 -2.65
N PHE A 35 -16.36 -10.76 -3.72
CA PHE A 35 -16.37 -9.98 -4.97
C PHE A 35 -17.18 -8.68 -4.92
N ILE A 36 -18.20 -8.57 -4.03
CA ILE A 36 -19.02 -7.35 -3.87
C ILE A 36 -18.34 -6.25 -3.08
N SER A 37 -17.25 -6.59 -2.36
CA SER A 37 -16.41 -5.61 -1.71
C SER A 37 -15.58 -4.86 -2.77
N GLY A 38 -16.24 -4.03 -3.58
CA GLY A 38 -15.64 -3.17 -4.58
C GLY A 38 -14.66 -2.16 -3.97
N PRO A 39 -13.94 -1.39 -4.80
CA PRO A 39 -13.05 -0.34 -4.30
C PRO A 39 -13.81 0.58 -3.35
N VAL A 40 -13.13 1.06 -2.30
CA VAL A 40 -13.70 2.05 -1.39
C VAL A 40 -13.94 3.33 -2.18
N GLU A 41 -15.19 3.56 -2.58
CA GLU A 41 -15.60 4.79 -3.23
C GLU A 41 -15.97 5.82 -2.14
N ILE A 42 -15.25 6.93 -2.15
CA ILE A 42 -15.54 8.12 -1.34
C ILE A 42 -16.10 9.14 -2.30
N GLU A 43 -17.36 9.54 -2.10
CA GLU A 43 -17.96 10.61 -2.89
C GLU A 43 -17.15 11.90 -2.71
N GLU A 44 -16.83 12.59 -3.80
CA GLU A 44 -15.93 13.77 -3.79
C GLU A 44 -16.40 14.86 -2.81
N GLN A 45 -17.72 15.10 -2.74
CA GLN A 45 -18.37 16.03 -1.81
C GLN A 45 -18.23 15.66 -0.31
N ASN A 46 -17.86 14.41 -0.01
CA ASN A 46 -17.68 13.88 1.34
C ASN A 46 -16.20 13.61 1.67
N ALA A 47 -15.31 13.78 0.71
CA ALA A 47 -13.89 13.50 0.86
C ALA A 47 -13.18 14.58 1.70
N VAL A 48 -12.58 14.16 2.81
CA VAL A 48 -11.71 15.01 3.64
C VAL A 48 -10.28 14.48 3.55
N LYS A 49 -9.33 15.41 3.39
CA LYS A 49 -7.89 15.09 3.33
C LYS A 49 -7.24 15.43 4.67
N THR A 50 -6.35 14.55 5.11
CA THR A 50 -5.55 14.76 6.32
C THR A 50 -4.21 14.06 6.17
N ILE A 51 -3.28 14.31 7.09
CA ILE A 51 -1.99 13.64 7.13
C ILE A 51 -2.07 12.46 8.10
N GLY A 52 -1.81 11.27 7.57
CA GLY A 52 -1.58 10.06 8.34
C GLY A 52 -0.10 9.84 8.64
N THR A 53 0.19 9.12 9.72
CA THR A 53 1.56 8.71 10.10
C THR A 53 1.60 7.20 10.29
N ILE A 54 2.58 6.51 9.70
CA ILE A 54 2.82 5.09 9.97
C ILE A 54 3.32 4.93 11.40
N LYS A 55 2.60 4.16 12.22
CA LYS A 55 2.99 3.85 13.61
C LYS A 55 3.50 2.42 13.78
N LYS A 56 3.12 1.52 12.89
CA LYS A 56 3.57 0.13 12.91
C LYS A 56 3.56 -0.45 11.50
N THR A 57 4.54 -1.29 11.23
CA THR A 57 4.64 -2.08 9.99
C THR A 57 4.70 -3.55 10.36
N ASN A 58 4.09 -4.41 9.54
CA ASN A 58 4.15 -5.86 9.70
C ASN A 58 4.25 -6.51 8.32
N TRP A 59 5.24 -7.36 8.10
CA TRP A 59 5.27 -8.23 6.93
C TRP A 59 4.36 -9.45 7.14
N HIS A 60 3.42 -9.69 6.24
CA HIS A 60 2.57 -10.87 6.29
C HIS A 60 2.07 -11.27 4.91
N SER A 61 2.15 -12.57 4.59
CA SER A 61 1.61 -13.13 3.33
C SER A 61 2.09 -12.40 2.07
N GLY A 62 3.39 -12.09 2.00
CA GLY A 62 4.02 -11.51 0.80
C GLY A 62 3.82 -10.00 0.60
N ARG A 63 3.29 -9.28 1.60
CA ARG A 63 3.09 -7.83 1.56
C ARG A 63 3.32 -7.18 2.91
N TYR A 64 3.61 -5.89 2.90
CA TYR A 64 3.65 -5.08 4.11
C TYR A 64 2.25 -4.58 4.46
N HIS A 65 1.90 -4.69 5.74
CA HIS A 65 0.75 -4.05 6.35
C HIS A 65 1.21 -2.84 7.16
N TYR A 66 0.52 -1.72 6.96
CA TYR A 66 0.81 -0.44 7.57
C TYR A 66 -0.34 -0.03 8.47
N PHE A 67 -0.01 0.26 9.72
CA PHE A 67 -0.94 0.80 10.69
C PHE A 67 -0.75 2.31 10.75
N ILE A 68 -1.70 3.04 10.18
CA ILE A 68 -1.61 4.47 9.93
C ILE A 68 -2.53 5.19 10.92
N TYR A 69 -1.96 6.13 11.66
CA TYR A 69 -2.68 7.02 12.56
C TYR A 69 -3.01 8.33 11.86
N TYR A 70 -4.27 8.78 11.93
CA TYR A 70 -4.67 10.10 11.44
C TYR A 70 -5.77 10.72 12.31
N LYS A 71 -5.94 12.04 12.26
CA LYS A 71 -7.01 12.77 12.96
C LYS A 71 -8.20 12.98 12.03
N ALA A 72 -9.36 12.48 12.42
CA ALA A 72 -10.62 12.58 11.68
C ALA A 72 -11.51 13.69 12.26
N ASN A 73 -11.14 14.96 12.02
CA ASN A 73 -11.86 16.14 12.54
C ASN A 73 -12.28 16.00 14.03
N ASP A 74 -13.57 16.15 14.29
CA ASP A 74 -14.28 16.03 15.56
C ASP A 74 -14.43 14.57 16.04
N LYS A 75 -14.31 13.60 15.14
CA LYS A 75 -14.38 12.16 15.44
C LYS A 75 -13.10 11.59 16.07
N GLY A 76 -12.11 12.43 16.33
CA GLY A 76 -10.89 12.09 17.05
C GLY A 76 -9.87 11.32 16.20
N THR A 77 -8.99 10.60 16.89
CA THR A 77 -7.87 9.89 16.26
C THR A 77 -8.30 8.49 15.80
N ARG A 78 -7.91 8.11 14.58
CA ARG A 78 -8.19 6.81 13.98
C ARG A 78 -6.89 6.07 13.69
N LEU A 79 -6.94 4.75 13.88
CA LEU A 79 -5.91 3.82 13.45
C LEU A 79 -6.48 2.91 12.37
N VAL A 80 -5.87 2.91 11.20
CA VAL A 80 -6.32 2.13 10.06
C VAL A 80 -5.23 1.24 9.50
N LYS A 81 -5.63 0.14 8.87
CA LYS A 81 -4.73 -0.83 8.24
C LYS A 81 -4.77 -0.66 6.73
N SER A 82 -3.64 -0.30 6.14
CA SER A 82 -3.42 -0.32 4.69
C SER A 82 -2.39 -1.40 4.33
N SER A 83 -2.34 -1.80 3.06
CA SER A 83 -1.35 -2.78 2.58
C SER A 83 -0.77 -2.33 1.24
N GLN A 84 0.55 -2.40 1.10
CA GLN A 84 1.24 -2.13 -0.17
C GLN A 84 2.50 -3.00 -0.30
N ILE A 85 3.00 -3.12 -1.52
CA ILE A 85 4.36 -3.55 -1.81
C ILE A 85 5.30 -2.33 -1.66
N GLY A 86 6.55 -2.56 -1.25
CA GLY A 86 7.50 -1.54 -0.82
C GLY A 86 7.65 -1.57 0.69
N ASP A 87 8.82 -1.20 1.21
CA ASP A 87 9.17 -1.32 2.65
C ASP A 87 9.08 0.04 3.36
N LEU A 88 7.86 0.55 3.53
CA LEU A 88 7.63 1.83 4.22
C LEU A 88 8.00 1.72 5.70
N GLN A 89 8.47 2.81 6.28
CA GLN A 89 9.05 2.87 7.62
C GLN A 89 8.12 3.57 8.62
N VAL A 90 8.26 3.20 9.89
CA VAL A 90 7.58 3.90 10.99
C VAL A 90 8.04 5.35 11.04
N GLY A 91 7.09 6.27 11.16
CA GLY A 91 7.34 7.71 11.16
C GLY A 91 7.13 8.37 9.80
N GLU A 92 6.98 7.63 8.71
CA GLU A 92 6.62 8.22 7.41
C GLU A 92 5.18 8.77 7.44
N HIS A 93 4.96 9.86 6.70
CA HIS A 93 3.70 10.57 6.63
C HIS A 93 3.10 10.48 5.22
N PHE A 94 1.78 10.39 5.12
CA PHE A 94 1.07 10.23 3.84
C PHE A 94 -0.27 10.95 3.87
N ILE A 95 -0.80 11.29 2.69
CA ILE A 95 -2.16 11.78 2.58
C ILE A 95 -3.14 10.63 2.84
N VAL A 96 -4.08 10.87 3.74
CA VAL A 96 -5.26 10.02 3.97
C VAL A 96 -6.48 10.80 3.49
N VAL A 97 -7.25 10.19 2.60
CA VAL A 97 -8.57 10.68 2.19
C VAL A 97 -9.61 9.83 2.87
N TYR A 98 -10.54 10.43 3.60
CA TYR A 98 -11.60 9.70 4.30
C TYR A 98 -12.97 10.35 4.08
N ASP A 99 -14.03 9.56 4.26
CA ASP A 99 -15.41 10.07 4.20
C ASP A 99 -15.78 10.80 5.50
N LYS A 100 -16.20 12.08 5.39
CA LYS A 100 -16.59 12.91 6.54
C LYS A 100 -17.67 12.26 7.42
N THR A 101 -18.60 11.53 6.80
CA THR A 101 -19.71 10.85 7.49
C THR A 101 -19.28 9.52 8.08
N ASN A 102 -18.33 8.83 7.44
CA ASN A 102 -17.78 7.56 7.94
C ASN A 102 -16.25 7.46 7.73
N PRO A 103 -15.43 7.90 8.70
CA PRO A 103 -13.98 7.86 8.58
C PRO A 103 -13.37 6.45 8.41
N GLU A 104 -14.10 5.38 8.73
CA GLU A 104 -13.61 4.03 8.44
C GLU A 104 -13.48 3.77 6.94
N LYS A 105 -14.25 4.49 6.11
CA LYS A 105 -14.04 4.57 4.67
C LYS A 105 -12.88 5.54 4.40
N HIS A 106 -11.72 4.98 4.05
CA HIS A 106 -10.51 5.76 3.83
C HIS A 106 -9.65 5.16 2.72
N ILE A 107 -8.82 6.01 2.14
CA ILE A 107 -7.80 5.68 1.14
C ILE A 107 -6.48 6.32 1.60
N CYS A 108 -5.42 5.53 1.68
CA CYS A 108 -4.09 6.01 2.04
C CYS A 108 -3.23 6.13 0.78
N GLY A 109 -2.77 7.35 0.47
CA GLY A 109 -1.89 7.64 -0.66
C GLY A 109 -0.44 7.23 -0.40
N LEU A 110 -0.20 5.95 -0.17
CA LEU A 110 1.10 5.39 0.24
C LEU A 110 2.22 5.49 -0.81
N ASN A 111 1.89 5.79 -2.06
CA ASN A 111 2.84 6.14 -3.13
C ASN A 111 3.29 7.60 -3.10
N PHE A 112 2.71 8.42 -2.22
CA PHE A 112 2.93 9.86 -2.15
C PHE A 112 3.27 10.27 -0.71
N PRO A 113 4.50 9.97 -0.22
CA PRO A 113 4.95 10.44 1.09
C PRO A 113 4.88 11.96 1.22
N VAL A 114 4.77 12.44 2.46
CA VAL A 114 4.67 13.87 2.81
C VAL A 114 5.84 14.21 3.73
N ILE A 115 6.66 15.19 3.37
CA ILE A 115 7.81 15.61 4.19
C ILE A 115 7.39 16.78 5.08
N LEU A 116 7.05 16.51 6.35
CA LEU A 116 6.54 17.54 7.28
C LEU A 116 7.54 18.62 7.70
N LYS A 117 8.80 18.24 7.85
CA LYS A 117 9.88 19.08 8.38
C LYS A 117 11.07 18.99 7.46
N LYS A 118 11.13 19.88 6.46
CA LYS A 118 12.16 19.84 5.42
C LYS A 118 13.57 19.93 6.01
N GLU A 119 13.73 20.63 7.13
CA GLU A 119 14.99 20.77 7.87
C GLU A 119 15.51 19.44 8.45
N LYS A 120 14.65 18.43 8.63
CA LYS A 120 15.06 17.09 9.07
C LYS A 120 15.52 16.20 7.93
N TYR A 121 15.54 16.69 6.70
CA TYR A 121 15.89 15.93 5.53
C TYR A 121 17.12 16.52 4.86
N GLN A 122 17.97 15.64 4.35
CA GLN A 122 19.19 15.98 3.64
C GLN A 122 19.20 15.31 2.27
N ILE A 123 19.94 15.92 1.34
CA ILE A 123 20.14 15.38 0.00
C ILE A 123 21.37 14.48 0.02
N GLY A 124 21.27 13.34 -0.66
CA GLY A 124 22.37 12.41 -0.84
C GLY A 124 22.33 11.76 -2.22
N THR A 125 23.20 10.77 -2.40
CA THR A 125 23.24 9.97 -3.62
C THR A 125 23.06 8.50 -3.28
N GLY A 126 22.26 7.81 -4.09
CA GLY A 126 22.07 6.38 -4.05
C GLY A 126 22.35 5.73 -5.40
N ARG A 127 22.21 4.42 -5.42
CA ARG A 127 22.30 3.60 -6.64
C ARG A 127 21.15 2.62 -6.70
N ILE A 128 20.51 2.51 -7.86
CA ILE A 128 19.48 1.49 -8.06
C ILE A 128 20.11 0.10 -8.02
N SER A 129 19.63 -0.74 -7.10
CA SER A 129 20.07 -2.12 -6.92
C SER A 129 19.17 -3.10 -7.66
N TRP A 130 17.87 -2.80 -7.79
CA TRP A 130 16.89 -3.67 -8.44
C TRP A 130 15.66 -2.90 -8.95
N ILE A 131 15.04 -3.41 -10.01
CA ILE A 131 13.79 -2.90 -10.57
C ILE A 131 12.83 -4.05 -10.79
N GLY A 132 11.73 -4.05 -10.04
CA GLY A 132 10.59 -4.93 -10.20
C GLY A 132 9.64 -4.38 -11.25
N ARG A 133 9.80 -4.89 -12.47
CA ARG A 133 8.80 -4.69 -13.54
C ARG A 133 7.73 -5.76 -13.39
N LYS A 134 6.48 -5.37 -13.15
CA LYS A 134 5.36 -6.30 -13.32
C LYS A 134 5.12 -6.49 -14.83
N PHE A 135 5.13 -7.73 -15.30
CA PHE A 135 4.71 -8.04 -16.67
C PHE A 135 3.27 -7.53 -16.88
N GLY A 136 3.06 -6.65 -17.87
CA GLY A 136 1.74 -6.17 -18.30
C GLY A 136 1.23 -4.87 -17.68
N GLU A 137 1.81 -4.38 -16.57
CA GLU A 137 1.45 -3.07 -16.00
C GLU A 137 2.43 -1.99 -16.50
N ARG A 138 1.96 -1.10 -17.37
CA ARG A 138 2.78 -0.08 -18.08
C ARG A 138 3.17 1.15 -17.23
N SER A 139 2.83 1.23 -15.95
CA SER A 139 2.93 2.49 -15.22
C SER A 139 3.73 2.46 -13.91
N THR A 140 3.69 1.41 -13.11
CA THR A 140 4.35 1.37 -11.78
C THR A 140 5.43 0.30 -11.70
N SER A 141 6.67 0.69 -11.39
CA SER A 141 7.76 -0.23 -11.04
C SER A 141 8.12 -0.09 -9.56
N ASN A 142 8.41 -1.20 -8.90
CA ASN A 142 9.04 -1.15 -7.57
C ASN A 142 10.54 -1.07 -7.77
N ILE A 143 11.18 -0.07 -7.17
CA ILE A 143 12.60 0.20 -7.34
C ILE A 143 13.26 0.04 -5.98
N LYS A 144 14.31 -0.76 -5.93
CA LYS A 144 15.22 -0.80 -4.77
C LYS A 144 16.45 0.02 -5.07
N PHE A 145 16.85 0.84 -4.12
CA PHE A 145 18.07 1.62 -4.19
C PHE A 145 18.85 1.51 -2.88
N VAL A 146 20.17 1.56 -3.00
CA VAL A 146 21.12 1.50 -1.90
C VAL A 146 21.86 2.83 -1.78
N TYR A 147 22.16 3.24 -0.56
CA TYR A 147 22.87 4.48 -0.25
C TYR A 147 23.64 4.34 1.06
N SER A 148 24.62 5.21 1.28
CA SER A 148 25.47 5.18 2.47
C SER A 148 25.43 6.52 3.20
N ILE A 149 25.12 6.49 4.49
CA ILE A 149 25.14 7.66 5.37
C ILE A 149 26.13 7.38 6.51
N ALA A 150 27.14 8.24 6.65
CA ALA A 150 28.20 8.09 7.67
C ALA A 150 28.84 6.68 7.69
N GLY A 151 29.05 6.07 6.51
CA GLY A 151 29.66 4.75 6.37
C GLY A 151 28.72 3.56 6.59
N LYS A 152 27.47 3.80 7.01
CA LYS A 152 26.45 2.76 7.12
C LYS A 152 25.62 2.67 5.85
N GLU A 153 25.48 1.46 5.32
CA GLU A 153 24.63 1.20 4.16
C GLU A 153 23.16 1.04 4.54
N TYR A 154 22.30 1.54 3.66
CA TYR A 154 20.86 1.46 3.74
C TYR A 154 20.31 0.98 2.40
N GLU A 155 19.21 0.23 2.44
CA GLU A 155 18.43 -0.16 1.28
C GLU A 155 16.99 0.31 1.47
N ARG A 156 16.36 0.76 0.38
CA ARG A 156 14.96 1.18 0.39
C ARG A 156 14.26 0.72 -0.88
N GLU A 157 13.02 0.27 -0.72
CA GLU A 157 12.12 -0.08 -1.83
C GLU A 157 11.01 0.97 -1.99
N GLN A 158 10.97 1.65 -3.13
CA GLN A 158 9.98 2.67 -3.46
C GLN A 158 9.17 2.25 -4.69
N SER A 159 7.85 2.40 -4.64
CA SER A 159 7.02 2.35 -5.85
C SER A 159 7.18 3.66 -6.60
N SER A 160 7.55 3.60 -7.88
CA SER A 160 7.74 4.78 -8.71
C SER A 160 7.16 4.56 -10.11
N ASN A 161 6.62 5.63 -10.69
CA ASN A 161 6.10 5.65 -12.05
C ASN A 161 7.18 5.92 -13.12
N ILE A 162 8.45 5.88 -12.75
CA ILE A 162 9.53 6.28 -13.65
C ILE A 162 9.89 5.12 -14.57
N LEU A 163 9.44 5.23 -15.81
CA LEU A 163 9.72 4.28 -16.89
C LEU A 163 11.19 4.24 -17.34
N ARG A 164 12.04 5.13 -16.82
CA ARG A 164 13.39 5.39 -17.35
C ARG A 164 14.53 5.07 -16.39
N PHE A 165 14.25 4.43 -15.28
CA PHE A 165 15.31 3.96 -14.40
C PHE A 165 15.86 2.62 -14.88
N GLU A 166 17.18 2.50 -14.80
CA GLU A 166 17.92 1.27 -15.05
C GLU A 166 18.64 0.81 -13.79
N LYS A 167 18.90 -0.49 -13.71
CA LYS A 167 19.72 -1.04 -12.63
C LYS A 167 21.10 -0.37 -12.71
N THR A 168 21.67 -0.03 -11.56
CA THR A 168 22.95 0.69 -11.41
C THR A 168 22.92 2.19 -11.66
N ASP A 169 21.78 2.76 -12.09
CA ASP A 169 21.63 4.20 -12.18
C ASP A 169 21.96 4.88 -10.85
N LYS A 170 22.68 6.00 -10.95
CA LYS A 170 22.89 6.91 -9.83
C LYS A 170 21.64 7.78 -9.68
N VAL A 171 21.16 7.89 -8.45
CA VAL A 171 19.97 8.67 -8.11
C VAL A 171 20.31 9.69 -7.05
N GLU A 172 19.73 10.88 -7.18
CA GLU A 172 19.68 11.84 -6.10
C GLU A 172 18.54 11.43 -5.17
N ILE A 173 18.81 11.39 -3.87
CA ILE A 173 17.84 10.99 -2.86
C ILE A 173 17.67 12.10 -1.83
N ILE A 174 16.50 12.14 -1.23
CA ILE A 174 16.24 12.87 0.00
C ILE A 174 16.06 11.86 1.13
N TYR A 175 16.75 12.02 2.25
CA TYR A 175 16.69 11.11 3.39
C TYR A 175 16.50 11.86 4.70
N ASN A 176 15.82 11.24 5.66
CA ASN A 176 15.62 11.82 6.98
C ASN A 176 16.91 11.66 7.81
N SER A 177 17.46 12.75 8.33
CA SER A 177 18.73 12.72 9.07
C SER A 177 18.64 12.03 10.43
N GLU A 178 17.45 12.02 11.05
CA GLU A 178 17.22 11.34 12.34
C GLU A 178 16.88 9.86 12.16
N ASN A 179 16.26 9.49 11.03
CA ASN A 179 15.95 8.11 10.67
C ASN A 179 16.28 7.84 9.20
N PRO A 180 17.55 7.56 8.86
CA PRO A 180 17.98 7.45 7.48
C PRO A 180 17.32 6.34 6.68
N SER A 181 16.68 5.35 7.32
CA SER A 181 15.87 4.33 6.64
C SER A 181 14.69 4.93 5.86
N ILE A 182 14.27 6.15 6.20
CA ILE A 182 13.30 6.94 5.42
C ILE A 182 14.07 7.73 4.36
N ALA A 183 13.97 7.28 3.11
CA ALA A 183 14.54 7.96 1.96
C ALA A 183 13.66 7.81 0.73
N TYR A 184 13.75 8.78 -0.18
CA TYR A 184 13.02 8.82 -1.44
C TYR A 184 13.94 9.25 -2.58
N ILE A 185 13.70 8.71 -3.76
CA ILE A 185 14.35 9.16 -4.99
C ILE A 185 13.76 10.52 -5.39
N ILE A 186 14.65 11.47 -5.67
CA ILE A 186 14.30 12.80 -6.22
C ILE A 186 14.38 12.75 -7.73
N LYS A 187 15.51 12.28 -8.28
CA LYS A 187 15.78 12.25 -9.71
C LYS A 187 16.88 11.28 -10.10
N ASN A 188 16.93 10.94 -11.37
CA ASN A 188 18.09 10.30 -11.99
C ASN A 188 19.23 11.31 -12.16
N VAL A 189 20.44 10.99 -11.68
CA VAL A 189 21.60 11.88 -11.81
C VAL A 189 22.08 11.98 -13.26
N SER A 190 22.04 10.87 -14.00
CA SER A 190 22.55 10.79 -15.37
C SER A 190 21.62 11.47 -16.38
N THR A 191 20.31 11.30 -16.22
CA THR A 191 19.32 11.81 -17.18
C THR A 191 18.64 13.10 -16.72
N GLY A 192 18.82 13.51 -15.46
CA GLY A 192 18.15 14.68 -14.86
C GLY A 192 16.65 14.52 -14.66
N ILE A 193 16.09 13.34 -14.94
CA ILE A 193 14.65 13.08 -14.89
C ILE A 193 14.21 12.99 -13.44
N GLU A 194 13.30 13.87 -13.05
CA GLU A 194 12.71 13.92 -11.72
C GLU A 194 11.65 12.84 -11.50
N ASP A 195 11.51 12.42 -10.24
CA ASP A 195 10.39 11.62 -9.81
C ASP A 195 9.14 12.51 -9.79
N PRO A 196 8.09 12.22 -10.59
CA PRO A 196 6.88 13.04 -10.61
C PRO A 196 6.15 13.04 -9.25
N HIS A 197 6.46 12.09 -8.36
CA HIS A 197 5.97 12.08 -7.00
C HIS A 197 6.73 13.04 -6.08
N PHE A 198 7.94 13.50 -6.45
CA PHE A 198 8.74 14.38 -5.61
C PHE A 198 8.09 15.75 -5.37
N GLU A 199 7.45 16.36 -6.38
CA GLU A 199 6.71 17.62 -6.17
C GLU A 199 5.62 17.47 -5.10
N TYR A 200 4.99 16.29 -5.01
CA TYR A 200 3.99 16.00 -3.98
C TYR A 200 4.60 15.91 -2.58
N TYR A 201 5.88 15.53 -2.45
CA TYR A 201 6.55 15.37 -1.16
C TYR A 201 6.81 16.71 -0.48
N VAL A 202 7.01 17.76 -1.26
CA VAL A 202 7.49 19.08 -0.79
C VAL A 202 6.39 20.15 -0.79
N ASN A 203 5.46 20.15 -1.77
CA ASN A 203 4.65 21.35 -2.07
C ASN A 203 3.30 21.49 -1.36
N ARG A 204 2.92 20.61 -0.41
CA ARG A 204 1.63 20.74 0.31
C ARG A 204 1.70 21.29 1.74
N ILE A 205 2.86 21.80 2.15
CA ILE A 205 3.05 22.35 3.51
C ILE A 205 3.11 23.89 3.52
N THR A 206 3.15 24.52 2.36
CA THR A 206 3.27 25.97 2.22
C THR A 206 1.96 26.68 1.88
N LYS A 207 0.80 26.02 1.95
CA LYS A 207 -0.50 26.62 1.55
C LYS A 207 -1.66 26.46 2.54
N GLU A 208 -1.40 26.11 3.80
CA GLU A 208 -2.38 26.28 4.90
C GLU A 208 -1.75 27.04 6.06
#